data_AF-A0A2N6LK43-F1
#
_entry.id   AF-A0A2N6LK43-F1
#
_cell.length_a   1.000
_cell.length_b   1.000
_cell.length_c   1.000
_cell.angle_alpha   90.00
_cell.angle_beta   90.00
_cell.angle_gamma   90.00
#
_symmetry.space_group_name_H-M   'P 1'
#
loop_
_entity.id
_entity.type
_entity.pdbx_description
1 polymer ?
#
loop_
_entity_poly.entity_id
_entity_poly.type
_entity_poly.pdbx_seq_one_letter_code
_entity_poly.pdbx_strand_id
1 'polypeptide(L)'
;MTVWFLILLGLITYLMVQRSVARLTQTPVWLLWLVLMTPALLWTGWTVMHGEKQPLPRSLMIWPLVICPILYWVLFQWGRQPQQDKPTEAQAPQTEPTKLPSPEPTPVRPIQPNEEQKLRDCFPWSVYYIQNIEYRPQAVICRGQLRSKPNEAYQKIKENIETKFAGRFLVFFQEGVNGKPFFVLVPNTLTTQGNTPRKKEQLKQLSWALLLLLATLVTTTKVGVEIAGIELTIRQFQSNPSLILQGLPYALALMFILGVHELGHYLMATRRYKIRSTPPYFIPMPFFLGTFGAFIKMRSPVPNRKALFDVSIAGPLAGFVVTLPLLIWGLAHSEVVSLPEEKTGLLNPDALNPKYSILLALLSKLALGSQLTPQSAIDLHPVAVAACLGLIVTALNLMPVGQLDGGHIVHAMFGQRNAILIGQVARLLLLLLSLVQPGFFLWALILLFIPLMDEPALNDVTELDNQRDVWGLFAMALLVMIILPLPQAIASLLQI
;
A
#
# COMPACT_ATOMS: atom_id res chain seq x y z
N MET A 1 21.37 5.28 24.11
CA MET A 1 20.47 4.76 23.05
C MET A 1 20.34 5.75 21.88
N THR A 2 20.00 7.01 22.14
CA THR A 2 19.76 8.07 21.14
C THR A 2 20.92 8.37 20.20
N VAL A 3 22.16 8.40 20.70
CA VAL A 3 23.37 8.68 19.88
C VAL A 3 23.67 7.54 18.89
N TRP A 4 23.53 6.28 19.31
CA TRP A 4 23.70 5.11 18.44
C TRP A 4 22.64 5.05 17.34
N PHE A 5 21.40 5.41 17.67
CA PHE A 5 20.31 5.52 16.69
C PHE A 5 20.59 6.62 15.65
N LEU A 6 21.16 7.77 16.06
CA LEU A 6 21.52 8.83 15.13
C LEU A 6 22.65 8.43 14.18
N ILE A 7 23.65 7.69 14.66
CA ILE A 7 24.74 7.17 13.81
C ILE A 7 24.19 6.18 12.78
N LEU A 8 23.31 5.27 13.20
CA LEU A 8 22.66 4.30 12.31
C LEU A 8 21.76 5.00 11.27
N LEU A 9 20.92 5.94 11.73
CA LEU A 9 20.05 6.76 10.87
C LEU A 9 20.88 7.58 9.86
N GLY A 10 22.00 8.16 10.30
CA GLY A 10 22.93 8.90 9.46
C GLY A 10 23.55 8.03 8.36
N LEU A 11 24.00 6.81 8.70
CA LEU A 11 24.57 5.88 7.72
C LEU A 11 23.53 5.43 6.68
N ILE A 12 22.32 5.06 7.13
CA ILE A 12 21.24 4.61 6.25
C ILE A 12 20.81 5.73 5.30
N THR A 13 20.60 6.93 5.81
CA THR A 13 20.19 8.09 5.00
C THR A 13 21.28 8.49 4.00
N TYR A 14 22.56 8.42 4.37
CA TYR A 14 23.66 8.71 3.44
C TYR A 14 23.69 7.71 2.28
N LEU A 15 23.65 6.41 2.58
CA LEU A 15 23.62 5.35 1.55
C LEU A 15 22.38 5.47 0.66
N MET A 16 21.25 5.86 1.23
CA MET A 16 20.00 6.05 0.49
C MET A 16 20.10 7.22 -0.49
N VAL A 17 20.57 8.41 -0.05
CA VAL A 17 20.75 9.59 -0.92
C VAL A 17 21.81 9.32 -2.00
N GLN A 18 22.89 8.61 -1.65
CA GLN A 18 23.92 8.21 -2.62
C GLN A 18 23.36 7.29 -3.71
N ARG A 19 22.46 6.35 -3.38
CA ARG A 19 21.88 5.44 -4.38
C ARG A 19 20.79 6.09 -5.22
N SER A 20 19.97 6.96 -4.62
CA SER A 20 18.77 7.49 -5.26
C SER A 20 19.01 8.79 -6.02
N VAL A 21 19.87 9.67 -5.53
CA VAL A 21 19.98 11.06 -6.00
C VAL A 21 21.31 11.37 -6.67
N ALA A 22 22.38 10.62 -6.37
CA ALA A 22 23.73 10.92 -6.91
C ALA A 22 23.82 10.91 -8.45
N ARG A 23 22.89 10.25 -9.14
CA ARG A 23 22.82 10.23 -10.62
C ARG A 23 21.91 11.29 -11.23
N LEU A 24 21.17 12.02 -10.41
CA LEU A 24 20.12 12.96 -10.84
C LEU A 24 20.52 14.43 -10.61
N THR A 25 21.52 14.68 -9.75
CA THR A 25 21.96 16.03 -9.38
C THR A 25 23.48 16.15 -9.32
N GLN A 26 24.02 17.30 -9.73
CA GLN A 26 25.42 17.70 -9.52
C GLN A 26 25.69 18.19 -8.10
N THR A 27 24.65 18.40 -7.28
CA THR A 27 24.86 18.78 -5.88
C THR A 27 25.54 17.64 -5.12
N PRO A 28 26.56 17.94 -4.31
CA PRO A 28 27.30 16.92 -3.60
C PRO A 28 26.40 16.21 -2.59
N VAL A 29 26.44 14.87 -2.61
CA VAL A 29 25.59 13.99 -1.80
C VAL A 29 25.70 14.31 -0.30
N TRP A 30 26.90 14.67 0.18
CA TRP A 30 27.13 15.02 1.59
C TRP A 30 26.33 16.26 2.02
N LEU A 31 26.11 17.22 1.12
CA LEU A 31 25.37 18.45 1.42
C LEU A 31 23.87 18.19 1.51
N LEU A 32 23.33 17.40 0.57
CA LEU A 32 21.94 16.95 0.58
C LEU A 32 21.63 16.10 1.82
N TRP A 33 22.57 15.23 2.18
CA TRP A 33 22.50 14.43 3.40
C TRP A 33 22.55 15.29 4.67
N LEU A 34 23.43 16.29 4.74
CA LEU A 34 23.55 17.19 5.89
C LEU A 34 22.22 17.91 6.15
N VAL A 35 21.60 18.48 5.10
CA VAL A 35 20.31 19.17 5.21
C VAL A 35 19.22 18.21 5.70
N LEU A 36 19.21 16.98 5.22
CA LEU A 36 18.26 15.95 5.66
C LEU A 36 18.45 15.54 7.13
N MET A 37 19.70 15.48 7.61
CA MET A 37 20.05 15.11 8.98
C MET A 37 19.98 16.27 9.97
N THR A 38 19.83 17.52 9.50
CA THR A 38 19.85 18.73 10.35
C THR A 38 18.79 18.70 11.46
N PRO A 39 17.51 18.29 11.22
CA PRO A 39 16.52 18.18 12.31
C PRO A 39 16.94 17.17 13.37
N ALA A 40 17.41 15.98 12.96
CA ALA A 40 17.84 14.92 13.87
C ALA A 40 19.05 15.35 14.72
N LEU A 41 20.02 16.05 14.12
CA LEU A 41 21.21 16.59 14.81
C LEU A 41 20.85 17.70 15.80
N LEU A 42 19.93 18.60 15.44
CA LEU A 42 19.48 19.67 16.33
C LEU A 42 18.73 19.12 17.55
N TRP A 43 17.86 18.14 17.35
CA TRP A 43 17.07 17.56 18.44
C TRP A 43 17.94 16.73 19.38
N THR A 44 18.82 15.90 18.83
CA THR A 44 19.77 15.13 19.66
C THR A 44 20.76 16.03 20.38
N GLY A 45 21.29 17.07 19.72
CA GLY A 45 22.14 18.08 20.35
C GLY A 45 21.45 18.77 21.53
N TRP A 46 20.18 19.16 21.36
CA TRP A 46 19.39 19.75 22.44
C TRP A 46 19.23 18.78 23.62
N THR A 47 18.87 17.52 23.36
CA THR A 47 18.69 16.51 24.41
C THR A 47 19.97 16.20 25.17
N VAL A 48 21.14 16.27 24.49
CA VAL A 48 22.45 16.05 25.12
C VAL A 48 22.86 17.25 25.97
N MET A 49 22.53 18.47 25.55
CA MET A 49 22.90 19.69 26.28
C MET A 49 21.99 20.00 27.48
N HIS A 50 20.67 19.77 27.37
CA HIS A 50 19.69 20.20 28.38
C HIS A 50 19.07 19.03 29.17
N GLY A 51 19.41 17.78 28.81
CA GLY A 51 18.87 16.56 29.41
C GLY A 51 17.42 16.28 29.01
N GLU A 52 16.97 15.03 29.21
CA GLU A 52 15.64 14.55 28.78
C GLU A 52 14.46 15.21 29.53
N LYS A 53 14.73 15.95 30.62
CA LYS A 53 13.70 16.55 31.47
C LYS A 53 13.18 17.89 30.96
N GLN A 54 13.87 18.55 30.03
CA GLN A 54 13.40 19.81 29.43
C GLN A 54 12.79 19.57 28.05
N PRO A 55 11.51 19.94 27.84
CA PRO A 55 10.88 19.76 26.53
C PRO A 55 11.55 20.65 25.48
N LEU A 56 11.73 20.10 24.28
CA LEU A 56 12.28 20.81 23.14
C LEU A 56 11.41 22.04 22.81
N PRO A 57 11.98 23.25 22.65
CA PRO A 57 11.22 24.42 22.26
C PRO A 57 10.46 24.17 20.96
N ARG A 58 9.17 24.54 20.92
CA ARG A 58 8.30 24.30 19.74
C ARG A 58 8.89 24.87 18.45
N SER A 59 9.59 26.01 18.53
CA SER A 59 10.30 26.61 17.41
C SER A 59 11.42 25.70 16.86
N LEU A 60 12.22 25.10 17.75
CA LEU A 60 13.34 24.21 17.39
C LEU A 60 12.86 22.85 16.87
N MET A 61 11.61 22.49 17.17
CA MET A 61 10.94 21.33 16.60
C MET A 61 10.37 21.62 15.20
N ILE A 62 9.68 22.76 15.03
CA ILE A 62 8.90 23.05 13.81
C ILE A 62 9.76 23.64 12.70
N TRP A 63 10.66 24.59 13.01
CA TRP A 63 11.41 25.30 11.97
C TRP A 63 12.33 24.40 11.15
N PRO A 64 13.11 23.46 11.73
CA PRO A 64 13.92 22.54 10.95
C PRO A 64 13.09 21.63 10.05
N LEU A 65 11.88 21.23 10.48
CA LEU A 65 10.97 20.39 9.68
C LEU A 65 10.38 21.10 8.46
N VAL A 66 10.27 22.43 8.49
CA VAL A 66 9.75 23.22 7.37
C VAL A 66 10.89 23.70 6.47
N ILE A 67 11.99 24.18 7.06
CA ILE A 67 13.10 24.79 6.33
C ILE A 67 13.92 23.72 5.60
N CYS A 68 14.25 22.59 6.25
CA CYS A 68 15.15 21.59 5.65
C CYS A 68 14.59 20.93 4.38
N PRO A 69 13.29 20.57 4.27
CA PRO A 69 12.73 20.05 3.02
C PRO A 69 12.74 21.07 1.88
N ILE A 70 12.46 22.34 2.18
CA ILE A 70 12.51 23.42 1.18
C ILE A 70 13.94 23.60 0.69
N LEU A 71 14.91 23.65 1.60
CA LEU A 71 16.33 23.81 1.29
C LEU A 71 16.87 22.61 0.51
N TYR A 72 16.47 21.39 0.88
CA TYR A 72 16.77 20.16 0.14
C TYR A 72 16.22 20.21 -1.29
N TRP A 73 14.97 20.64 -1.45
CA TRP A 73 14.32 20.76 -2.76
C TRP A 73 14.99 21.81 -3.65
N VAL A 74 15.34 22.97 -3.10
CA VAL A 74 16.08 24.03 -3.81
C VAL A 74 17.46 23.53 -4.24
N LEU A 75 18.23 22.91 -3.34
CA LEU A 75 19.54 22.34 -3.67
C LEU A 75 19.44 21.24 -4.74
N PHE A 76 18.43 20.38 -4.64
CA PHE A 76 18.17 19.35 -5.63
C PHE A 76 17.83 19.95 -7.00
N GLN A 77 16.99 20.99 -7.04
CA GLN A 77 16.62 21.66 -8.30
C GLN A 77 17.77 22.42 -8.93
N TRP A 78 18.58 23.12 -8.15
CA TRP A 78 19.79 23.80 -8.64
C TRP A 78 20.82 22.83 -9.21
N GLY A 79 20.96 21.65 -8.61
CA GLY A 79 21.87 20.62 -9.10
C GLY A 79 21.32 19.76 -10.23
N ARG A 80 20.04 19.87 -10.59
CA ARG A 80 19.37 18.91 -11.47
C ARG A 80 20.03 18.87 -12.86
N GLN A 81 20.56 17.70 -13.25
CA GLN A 81 21.03 17.54 -14.62
C GLN A 81 19.84 17.38 -15.57
N PRO A 82 19.77 18.16 -16.66
CA PRO A 82 18.90 17.83 -17.78
C PRO A 82 19.35 16.47 -18.32
N GLN A 83 18.43 15.54 -18.50
CA GLN A 83 18.72 14.22 -19.04
C GLN A 83 19.24 14.37 -20.49
N GLN A 84 20.56 14.38 -20.67
CA GLN A 84 21.19 14.32 -21.99
C GLN A 84 21.11 12.86 -22.48
N ASP A 85 20.31 12.64 -23.52
CA ASP A 85 20.40 11.45 -24.36
C ASP A 85 21.83 11.40 -24.94
N LYS A 86 22.67 10.49 -24.43
CA LYS A 86 23.97 10.23 -25.06
C LYS A 86 23.77 9.42 -26.34
N PRO A 87 24.28 9.89 -27.50
CA PRO A 87 24.42 9.05 -28.68
C PRO A 87 25.40 7.92 -28.40
N THR A 88 25.08 6.73 -28.88
CA THR A 88 25.93 5.54 -28.88
C THR A 88 27.27 5.84 -29.56
N GLU A 89 28.35 5.86 -28.79
CA GLU A 89 29.71 5.85 -29.32
C GLU A 89 30.18 4.40 -29.39
N ALA A 90 30.57 3.97 -30.58
CA ALA A 90 30.98 2.62 -30.91
C ALA A 90 32.21 2.17 -30.10
N GLN A 91 32.10 1.09 -29.34
CA GLN A 91 33.25 0.39 -28.78
C GLN A 91 33.62 -0.79 -29.69
N ALA A 92 34.87 -0.80 -30.13
CA ALA A 92 35.50 -1.88 -30.87
C ALA A 92 35.58 -3.18 -30.04
N PRO A 93 35.66 -4.37 -30.67
CA PRO A 93 35.46 -5.64 -29.99
C PRO A 93 36.71 -6.07 -29.22
N GLN A 94 36.53 -6.34 -27.92
CA GLN A 94 37.46 -7.15 -27.13
C GLN A 94 36.91 -8.57 -27.00
N THR A 95 37.72 -9.51 -27.43
CA THR A 95 37.48 -10.96 -27.47
C THR A 95 37.74 -11.58 -26.10
N GLU A 96 36.76 -12.32 -25.53
CA GLU A 96 36.96 -13.48 -24.64
C GLU A 96 35.59 -14.04 -24.11
N PRO A 97 35.50 -15.29 -23.62
CA PRO A 97 35.16 -16.47 -24.41
C PRO A 97 33.73 -17.01 -24.16
N THR A 98 33.28 -17.79 -25.14
CA THR A 98 32.03 -18.53 -25.28
C THR A 98 31.45 -19.10 -23.98
N LYS A 99 30.40 -18.46 -23.44
CA LYS A 99 29.38 -19.13 -22.63
C LYS A 99 28.20 -19.45 -23.54
N LEU A 100 27.75 -20.71 -23.50
CA LEU A 100 26.60 -21.21 -24.25
C LEU A 100 25.40 -20.27 -24.10
N PRO A 101 24.65 -19.98 -25.18
CA PRO A 101 23.52 -19.07 -25.10
C PRO A 101 22.41 -19.72 -24.28
N SER A 102 22.21 -19.20 -23.07
CA SER A 102 20.88 -19.20 -22.47
C SER A 102 19.98 -18.39 -23.41
N PRO A 103 18.76 -18.86 -23.77
CA PRO A 103 17.90 -18.11 -24.66
C PRO A 103 17.50 -16.81 -23.98
N GLU A 104 18.16 -15.71 -24.36
CA GLU A 104 17.70 -14.37 -24.04
C GLU A 104 16.27 -14.22 -24.58
N PRO A 105 15.33 -13.70 -23.77
CA PRO A 105 14.02 -13.32 -24.29
C PRO A 105 14.27 -12.24 -25.34
N THR A 106 13.92 -12.56 -26.58
CA THR A 106 14.12 -11.69 -27.74
C THR A 106 13.52 -10.31 -27.41
N PRO A 107 14.29 -9.21 -27.44
CA PRO A 107 13.73 -7.89 -27.25
C PRO A 107 12.68 -7.68 -28.34
N VAL A 108 11.44 -7.42 -27.93
CA VAL A 108 10.32 -7.30 -28.86
C VAL A 108 10.63 -6.16 -29.83
N ARG A 109 10.73 -6.51 -31.12
CA ARG A 109 11.12 -5.60 -32.20
C ARG A 109 10.19 -4.36 -32.21
N PRO A 110 10.74 -3.13 -32.21
CA PRO A 110 9.95 -1.91 -32.41
C PRO A 110 9.13 -1.97 -33.70
N ILE A 111 7.94 -1.37 -33.71
CA ILE A 111 7.07 -1.27 -34.89
C ILE A 111 7.85 -0.55 -36.00
N GLN A 112 7.97 -1.17 -37.17
CA GLN A 112 8.64 -0.57 -38.31
C GLN A 112 7.76 0.51 -38.97
N PRO A 113 8.34 1.48 -39.69
CA PRO A 113 7.58 2.45 -40.48
C PRO A 113 6.55 1.79 -41.43
N ASN A 114 6.88 0.62 -42.01
CA ASN A 114 5.98 -0.13 -42.88
C ASN A 114 4.77 -0.78 -42.15
N GLU A 115 4.84 -0.92 -40.82
CA GLU A 115 3.74 -1.40 -39.99
C GLU A 115 2.84 -0.25 -39.49
N GLU A 116 3.23 1.02 -39.70
CA GLU A 116 2.46 2.18 -39.26
C GLU A 116 1.10 2.28 -39.97
N GLN A 117 1.05 2.01 -41.27
CA GLN A 117 -0.22 2.04 -42.01
C GLN A 117 -1.19 0.97 -41.48
N LYS A 118 -0.68 -0.25 -41.23
CA LYS A 118 -1.47 -1.33 -40.63
C LYS A 118 -2.01 -0.94 -39.25
N LEU A 119 -1.20 -0.23 -38.47
CA LEU A 119 -1.58 0.30 -37.18
C LEU A 119 -2.65 1.38 -37.30
N ARG A 120 -2.50 2.35 -38.21
CA ARG A 120 -3.51 3.40 -38.47
C ARG A 120 -4.85 2.81 -38.89
N ASP A 121 -4.84 1.76 -39.71
CA ASP A 121 -6.05 1.05 -40.13
C ASP A 121 -6.78 0.33 -38.96
N CYS A 122 -6.13 0.12 -37.81
CA CYS A 122 -6.78 -0.40 -36.61
C CYS A 122 -7.65 0.66 -35.90
N PHE A 123 -7.56 1.94 -36.28
CA PHE A 123 -8.27 3.07 -35.67
C PHE A 123 -9.24 3.70 -36.67
N PRO A 124 -10.51 3.23 -36.73
CA PRO A 124 -11.51 3.80 -37.61
C PRO A 124 -11.81 5.25 -37.25
N TRP A 125 -11.97 6.10 -38.28
CA TRP A 125 -12.25 7.52 -38.09
C TRP A 125 -13.49 7.79 -37.22
N SER A 126 -14.55 6.99 -37.36
CA SER A 126 -15.79 7.11 -36.58
C SER A 126 -15.64 6.77 -35.08
N VAL A 127 -14.55 6.13 -34.70
CA VAL A 127 -14.29 5.63 -33.34
C VAL A 127 -13.24 6.51 -32.66
N TYR A 128 -12.05 6.59 -33.26
CA TYR A 128 -10.94 7.35 -32.76
C TYR A 128 -10.06 7.81 -33.92
N TYR A 129 -9.93 9.13 -34.07
CA TYR A 129 -9.13 9.72 -35.13
C TYR A 129 -7.69 9.96 -34.64
N ILE A 130 -6.73 9.14 -35.10
CA ILE A 130 -5.30 9.34 -34.80
C ILE A 130 -4.80 10.62 -35.48
N GLN A 131 -4.18 11.48 -34.69
CA GLN A 131 -3.51 12.70 -35.14
C GLN A 131 -1.99 12.52 -35.18
N ASN A 132 -1.42 11.89 -34.14
CA ASN A 132 0.03 11.72 -34.02
C ASN A 132 0.36 10.33 -33.43
N ILE A 133 1.44 9.71 -33.92
CA ILE A 133 1.97 8.45 -33.41
C ILE A 133 3.40 8.72 -32.96
N GLU A 134 3.67 8.54 -31.67
CA GLU A 134 5.00 8.72 -31.09
C GLU A 134 5.61 7.38 -30.72
N TYR A 135 6.80 7.13 -31.27
CA TYR A 135 7.57 5.93 -31.00
C TYR A 135 8.49 6.15 -29.81
N ARG A 136 8.32 5.34 -28.76
CA ARG A 136 9.24 5.24 -27.62
C ARG A 136 9.88 3.84 -27.63
N PRO A 137 11.07 3.67 -27.05
CA PRO A 137 11.80 2.39 -27.07
C PRO A 137 10.99 1.18 -26.57
N GLN A 138 10.04 1.40 -25.67
CA GLN A 138 9.23 0.35 -25.03
C GLN A 138 7.72 0.51 -25.24
N ALA A 139 7.28 1.52 -26.01
CA ALA A 139 5.87 1.80 -26.20
C ALA A 139 5.61 2.60 -27.49
N VAL A 140 4.44 2.39 -28.09
CA VAL A 140 3.94 3.24 -29.19
C VAL A 140 2.72 4.00 -28.70
N ILE A 141 2.79 5.32 -28.73
CA ILE A 141 1.77 6.23 -28.19
C ILE A 141 0.95 6.79 -29.35
N CYS A 142 -0.33 6.45 -29.41
CA CYS A 142 -1.27 6.90 -30.44
C CYS A 142 -2.17 8.03 -29.88
N ARG A 143 -1.83 9.28 -30.20
CA ARG A 143 -2.60 10.47 -29.82
C ARG A 143 -3.61 10.84 -30.90
N GLY A 144 -4.78 11.30 -30.47
CA GLY A 144 -5.89 11.54 -31.37
C GLY A 144 -7.12 12.07 -30.65
N GLN A 145 -8.25 12.00 -31.34
CA GLN A 145 -9.53 12.48 -30.84
C GLN A 145 -10.56 11.35 -30.81
N LEU A 146 -11.10 11.10 -29.62
CA LEU A 146 -12.18 10.15 -29.41
C LEU A 146 -13.48 10.68 -30.01
N ARG A 147 -14.18 9.85 -30.79
CA ARG A 147 -15.45 10.20 -31.46
C ARG A 147 -16.63 9.32 -31.09
N SER A 148 -16.39 8.22 -30.36
CA SER A 148 -17.43 7.33 -29.82
C SER A 148 -17.32 7.22 -28.29
N LYS A 149 -18.20 6.42 -27.67
CA LYS A 149 -18.10 6.14 -26.24
C LYS A 149 -16.77 5.46 -25.90
N PRO A 150 -16.12 5.80 -24.76
CA PRO A 150 -14.80 5.28 -24.39
C PRO A 150 -14.70 3.74 -24.38
N ASN A 151 -15.70 3.06 -23.81
CA ASN A 151 -15.69 1.60 -23.71
C ASN A 151 -15.82 0.91 -25.09
N GLU A 152 -16.71 1.42 -25.94
CA GLU A 152 -16.89 0.92 -27.31
C GLU A 152 -15.65 1.14 -28.16
N ALA A 153 -15.01 2.30 -28.02
CA ALA A 153 -13.77 2.61 -28.70
C ALA A 153 -12.64 1.66 -28.29
N TYR A 154 -12.48 1.46 -26.99
CA TYR A 154 -11.45 0.58 -26.46
C TYR A 154 -11.62 -0.86 -26.96
N GLN A 155 -12.84 -1.43 -26.88
CA GLN A 155 -13.07 -2.81 -27.31
C GLN A 155 -12.77 -2.99 -28.81
N LYS A 156 -13.27 -2.09 -29.65
CA LYS A 156 -13.10 -2.17 -31.10
C LYS A 156 -11.64 -2.01 -31.52
N ILE A 157 -10.91 -1.08 -30.91
CA ILE A 157 -9.48 -0.87 -31.21
C ILE A 157 -8.66 -2.04 -30.69
N LYS A 158 -8.94 -2.54 -29.49
CA LYS A 158 -8.28 -3.72 -28.93
C LYS A 158 -8.44 -4.93 -29.85
N GLU A 159 -9.66 -5.25 -30.28
CA GLU A 159 -9.95 -6.36 -31.18
C GLU A 159 -9.23 -6.23 -32.54
N ASN A 160 -9.22 -5.02 -33.12
CA ASN A 160 -8.51 -4.76 -34.36
C ASN A 160 -7.00 -5.00 -34.23
N ILE A 161 -6.41 -4.59 -33.11
CA ILE A 161 -4.97 -4.74 -32.86
C ILE A 161 -4.62 -6.18 -32.55
N GLU A 162 -5.41 -6.88 -31.74
CA GLU A 162 -5.23 -8.30 -31.44
C GLU A 162 -5.31 -9.15 -32.71
N THR A 163 -6.24 -8.83 -33.61
CA THR A 163 -6.42 -9.52 -34.90
C THR A 163 -5.24 -9.25 -35.86
N LYS A 164 -4.82 -7.99 -36.03
CA LYS A 164 -3.77 -7.65 -37.01
C LYS A 164 -2.35 -7.94 -36.52
N PHE A 165 -2.11 -7.87 -35.22
CA PHE A 165 -0.78 -8.04 -34.62
C PHE A 165 -0.66 -9.31 -33.77
N ALA A 166 -1.61 -10.26 -33.89
CA ALA A 166 -1.60 -11.57 -33.22
C ALA A 166 -1.29 -11.49 -31.71
N GLY A 167 -1.85 -10.48 -31.03
CA GLY A 167 -1.66 -10.29 -29.58
C GLY A 167 -0.24 -9.89 -29.14
N ARG A 168 0.64 -9.45 -30.07
CA ARG A 168 2.01 -8.97 -29.78
C ARG A 168 2.06 -7.74 -28.88
N PHE A 169 0.97 -6.97 -28.81
CA PHE A 169 0.88 -5.75 -28.03
C PHE A 169 -0.26 -5.81 -27.03
N LEU A 170 0.00 -5.32 -25.82
CA LEU A 170 -1.01 -4.93 -24.85
C LEU A 170 -1.44 -3.49 -25.16
N VAL A 171 -2.76 -3.29 -25.24
CA VAL A 171 -3.37 -1.99 -25.54
C VAL A 171 -3.80 -1.34 -24.25
N PHE A 172 -3.18 -0.22 -23.91
CA PHE A 172 -3.60 0.66 -22.82
C PHE A 172 -4.37 1.85 -23.40
N PHE A 173 -5.40 2.27 -22.69
CA PHE A 173 -6.22 3.43 -23.01
C PHE A 173 -6.28 4.32 -21.78
N GLN A 174 -5.60 5.46 -21.87
CA GLN A 174 -5.27 6.33 -20.74
C GLN A 174 -5.68 7.76 -21.02
N GLU A 175 -5.78 8.56 -19.96
CA GLU A 175 -6.11 9.98 -20.04
C GLU A 175 -4.84 10.85 -19.97
N GLY A 176 -4.54 11.60 -21.03
CA GLY A 176 -3.36 12.46 -21.12
C GLY A 176 -3.57 13.79 -20.42
N VAL A 177 -2.49 14.44 -19.95
CA VAL A 177 -2.49 15.60 -19.02
C VAL A 177 -3.54 16.68 -19.31
N ASN A 178 -3.89 16.86 -20.59
CA ASN A 178 -4.86 17.85 -21.07
C ASN A 178 -6.32 17.33 -21.05
N GLY A 179 -6.62 16.24 -20.34
CA GLY A 179 -7.92 15.56 -20.36
C GLY A 179 -8.22 14.74 -21.63
N LYS A 180 -7.29 14.70 -22.59
CA LYS A 180 -7.50 14.03 -23.87
C LYS A 180 -7.10 12.55 -23.78
N PRO A 181 -7.98 11.60 -24.12
CA PRO A 181 -7.67 10.19 -24.06
C PRO A 181 -6.72 9.79 -25.18
N PHE A 182 -5.83 8.84 -24.90
CA PHE A 182 -4.84 8.33 -25.86
C PHE A 182 -4.58 6.83 -25.66
N PHE A 183 -4.11 6.18 -26.72
CA PHE A 183 -3.77 4.75 -26.68
C PHE A 183 -2.27 4.56 -26.57
N VAL A 184 -1.85 3.55 -25.81
CA VAL A 184 -0.44 3.14 -25.67
C VAL A 184 -0.34 1.65 -25.94
N LEU A 185 0.57 1.27 -26.83
CA LEU A 185 0.85 -0.10 -27.21
C LEU A 185 2.16 -0.51 -26.59
N VAL A 186 2.11 -1.51 -25.72
CA VAL A 186 3.29 -2.05 -25.02
C VAL A 186 3.50 -3.49 -25.48
N PRO A 187 4.73 -3.92 -25.75
CA PRO A 187 5.03 -5.32 -26.03
C PRO A 187 4.43 -6.31 -25.02
N ASN A 188 3.75 -7.33 -25.51
CA ASN A 188 3.15 -8.36 -24.67
C ASN A 188 4.23 -9.39 -24.27
N THR A 189 4.87 -9.18 -23.13
CA THR A 189 5.86 -10.12 -22.57
C THR A 189 5.22 -11.37 -21.97
N LEU A 190 3.88 -11.38 -21.78
CA LEU A 190 3.14 -12.46 -21.14
C LEU A 190 2.94 -13.67 -22.07
N THR A 191 2.94 -13.47 -23.39
CA THR A 191 2.84 -14.55 -24.39
C THR A 191 4.14 -15.33 -24.57
N THR A 192 5.29 -14.71 -24.29
CA THR A 192 6.62 -15.33 -24.40
C THR A 192 6.95 -16.33 -23.28
N GLN A 193 6.20 -16.34 -22.17
CA GLN A 193 6.42 -17.27 -21.05
C GLN A 193 5.70 -18.64 -21.20
N GLY A 194 5.29 -19.01 -22.43
CA GLY A 194 4.38 -20.12 -22.70
C GLY A 194 4.88 -21.57 -22.46
N ASN A 195 6.13 -21.80 -22.06
CA ASN A 195 6.71 -23.16 -22.09
C ASN A 195 7.06 -23.81 -20.73
N THR A 196 6.75 -23.20 -19.59
CA THR A 196 6.94 -23.87 -18.28
C THR A 196 5.73 -24.74 -17.95
N PRO A 197 5.87 -26.01 -17.47
CA PRO A 197 4.74 -26.84 -17.12
C PRO A 197 3.95 -26.22 -15.96
N ARG A 198 2.85 -25.54 -16.33
CA ARG A 198 1.97 -24.70 -15.49
C ARG A 198 1.55 -25.37 -14.18
N LYS A 199 1.41 -26.71 -14.18
CA LYS A 199 1.02 -27.52 -13.02
C LYS A 199 2.13 -27.64 -11.97
N LYS A 200 3.39 -27.79 -12.38
CA LYS A 200 4.55 -27.90 -11.46
C LYS A 200 4.79 -26.58 -10.72
N GLU A 201 4.59 -25.46 -11.40
CA GLU A 201 4.72 -24.13 -10.83
C GLU A 201 3.60 -23.80 -9.83
N GLN A 202 2.36 -24.20 -10.13
CA GLN A 202 1.21 -24.04 -9.23
C GLN A 202 1.37 -24.86 -7.93
N LEU A 203 1.84 -26.10 -8.02
CA LEU A 203 2.09 -26.94 -6.84
C LEU A 203 3.18 -26.33 -5.94
N LYS A 204 4.28 -25.85 -6.54
CA LYS A 204 5.35 -25.16 -5.81
C LYS A 204 4.84 -23.87 -5.14
N GLN A 205 3.96 -23.13 -5.80
CA GLN A 205 3.36 -21.91 -5.26
C GLN A 205 2.48 -22.20 -4.04
N LEU A 206 1.67 -23.26 -4.11
CA LEU A 206 0.83 -23.68 -3.01
C LEU A 206 1.66 -24.20 -1.83
N SER A 207 2.73 -24.96 -2.08
CA SER A 207 3.62 -25.42 -1.01
C SER A 207 4.31 -24.27 -0.29
N TRP A 208 4.77 -23.25 -1.03
CA TRP A 208 5.33 -22.03 -0.41
C TRP A 208 4.29 -21.26 0.38
N ALA A 209 3.06 -21.14 -0.13
CA ALA A 209 1.97 -20.47 0.59
C ALA A 209 1.67 -21.17 1.92
N LEU A 210 1.59 -22.51 1.89
CA LEU A 210 1.36 -23.31 3.10
C LEU A 210 2.52 -23.22 4.10
N LEU A 211 3.76 -23.26 3.63
CA LEU A 211 4.94 -23.11 4.50
C LEU A 211 4.96 -21.74 5.18
N LEU A 212 4.69 -20.67 4.42
CA LEU A 212 4.62 -19.31 4.95
C LEU A 212 3.44 -19.12 5.90
N LEU A 213 2.29 -19.74 5.62
CA LEU A 213 1.15 -19.77 6.52
C LEU A 213 1.51 -20.41 7.86
N LEU A 214 2.14 -21.59 7.84
CA LEU A 214 2.57 -22.29 9.05
C LEU A 214 3.63 -21.49 9.82
N ALA A 215 4.62 -20.92 9.12
CA ALA A 215 5.63 -20.06 9.75
C ALA A 215 4.98 -18.84 10.43
N THR A 216 3.99 -18.23 9.78
CA THR A 216 3.26 -17.07 10.32
C THR A 216 2.40 -17.46 11.52
N LEU A 217 1.81 -18.66 11.50
CA LEU A 217 1.08 -19.18 12.65
C LEU A 217 1.99 -19.31 13.87
N VAL A 218 3.21 -19.83 13.69
CA VAL A 218 4.19 -19.95 14.79
C VAL A 218 4.60 -18.57 15.32
N THR A 219 4.96 -17.62 14.45
CA THR A 219 5.38 -16.29 14.89
C THR A 219 4.25 -15.51 15.55
N THR A 220 3.04 -15.60 15.01
CA THR A 220 1.86 -14.92 15.56
C THR A 220 1.40 -15.55 16.87
N THR A 221 1.52 -16.87 17.02
CA THR A 221 1.20 -17.54 18.29
C THR A 221 2.19 -17.11 19.38
N LYS A 222 3.48 -17.00 19.06
CA LYS A 222 4.50 -16.48 19.99
C LYS A 222 4.12 -15.09 20.51
N VAL A 223 3.80 -14.16 19.61
CA VAL A 223 3.37 -12.79 19.99
C VAL A 223 2.05 -12.81 20.75
N GLY A 224 1.12 -13.70 20.40
CA GLY A 224 -0.14 -13.86 21.14
C GLY A 224 0.05 -14.27 22.60
N VAL A 225 1.10 -15.02 22.92
CA VAL A 225 1.43 -15.37 24.31
C VAL A 225 1.99 -14.15 25.06
N GLU A 226 2.79 -13.32 24.40
CA GLU A 226 3.28 -12.05 24.96
C GLU A 226 2.10 -11.08 25.23
N ILE A 227 1.11 -11.02 24.33
CA ILE A 227 -0.14 -10.24 24.52
C ILE A 227 -0.99 -10.79 25.67
N ALA A 228 -0.94 -12.09 25.95
CA ALA A 228 -1.58 -12.68 27.12
C ALA A 228 -0.82 -12.44 28.44
N GLY A 229 0.23 -11.60 28.43
CA GLY A 229 1.02 -11.23 29.60
C GLY A 229 2.10 -12.24 30.00
N ILE A 230 2.46 -13.17 29.12
CA ILE A 230 3.43 -14.24 29.41
C ILE A 230 4.69 -14.07 28.57
N GLU A 231 5.82 -13.79 29.23
CA GLU A 231 7.13 -13.74 28.56
C GLU A 231 7.69 -15.16 28.33
N LEU A 232 7.54 -15.69 27.11
CA LEU A 232 8.09 -17.00 26.72
C LEU A 232 9.63 -17.03 26.78
N THR A 233 10.17 -17.35 27.95
CA THR A 233 11.58 -17.70 28.13
C THR A 233 11.81 -19.17 27.80
N ILE A 234 13.00 -19.53 27.27
CA ILE A 234 13.39 -20.92 26.95
C ILE A 234 13.09 -21.88 28.11
N ARG A 235 13.34 -21.44 29.36
CA ARG A 235 13.08 -22.24 30.57
C ARG A 235 11.58 -22.50 30.80
N GLN A 236 10.72 -21.50 30.58
CA GLN A 236 9.28 -21.64 30.76
C GLN A 236 8.65 -22.54 29.70
N PHE A 237 9.13 -22.43 28.45
CA PHE A 237 8.72 -23.32 27.37
C PHE A 237 9.08 -24.79 27.64
N GLN A 238 10.28 -25.03 28.18
CA GLN A 238 10.70 -26.37 28.59
C GLN A 238 9.88 -26.93 29.77
N SER A 239 9.49 -26.08 30.72
CA SER A 239 8.69 -26.51 31.87
C SER A 239 7.22 -26.77 31.52
N ASN A 240 6.60 -25.93 30.68
CA ASN A 240 5.18 -26.02 30.34
C ASN A 240 4.96 -25.68 28.85
N PRO A 241 5.09 -26.66 27.95
CA PRO A 241 4.87 -26.46 26.52
C PRO A 241 3.44 -26.00 26.18
N SER A 242 2.47 -26.27 27.05
CA SER A 242 1.06 -25.89 26.89
C SER A 242 0.83 -24.38 26.91
N LEU A 243 1.78 -23.57 27.39
CA LEU A 243 1.66 -22.10 27.41
C LEU A 243 1.50 -21.51 26.01
N ILE A 244 2.02 -22.17 24.98
CA ILE A 244 1.87 -21.75 23.57
C ILE A 244 0.39 -21.72 23.16
N LEU A 245 -0.46 -22.58 23.73
CA LEU A 245 -1.89 -22.61 23.37
C LEU A 245 -2.62 -21.33 23.78
N GLN A 246 -2.10 -20.55 24.73
CA GLN A 246 -2.73 -19.31 25.16
C GLN A 246 -2.63 -18.19 24.11
N GLY A 247 -1.62 -18.22 23.25
CA GLY A 247 -1.48 -17.27 22.13
C GLY A 247 -2.24 -17.66 20.86
N LEU A 248 -2.79 -18.88 20.83
CA LEU A 248 -3.46 -19.44 19.66
C LEU A 248 -4.78 -18.72 19.32
N PRO A 249 -5.63 -18.28 20.29
CA PRO A 249 -6.82 -17.49 19.98
C PRO A 249 -6.50 -16.18 19.24
N TYR A 250 -5.46 -15.46 19.66
CA TYR A 250 -4.98 -14.25 18.97
C TYR A 250 -4.52 -14.58 17.55
N ALA A 251 -3.64 -15.59 17.41
CA ALA A 251 -3.06 -15.95 16.12
C ALA A 251 -4.12 -16.41 15.11
N LEU A 252 -5.04 -17.26 15.52
CA LEU A 252 -6.13 -17.71 14.66
C LEU A 252 -7.04 -16.56 14.25
N ALA A 253 -7.44 -15.70 15.19
CA ALA A 253 -8.30 -14.55 14.88
C ALA A 253 -7.63 -13.59 13.89
N LEU A 254 -6.38 -13.19 14.14
CA LEU A 254 -5.66 -12.24 13.28
C LEU A 254 -5.39 -12.85 11.89
N MET A 255 -4.89 -14.08 11.83
CA MET A 255 -4.63 -14.75 10.55
C MET A 255 -5.90 -15.01 9.76
N PHE A 256 -7.02 -15.29 10.43
CA PHE A 256 -8.30 -15.46 9.76
C PHE A 256 -8.79 -14.15 9.13
N ILE A 257 -8.70 -13.03 9.85
CA ILE A 257 -9.06 -11.69 9.32
C ILE A 257 -8.20 -11.36 8.08
N LEU A 258 -6.87 -11.45 8.21
CA LEU A 258 -5.93 -11.15 7.12
C LEU A 258 -6.09 -12.11 5.94
N GLY A 259 -6.32 -13.39 6.23
CA GLY A 259 -6.54 -14.42 5.21
C GLY A 259 -7.81 -14.18 4.41
N VAL A 260 -8.91 -13.83 5.09
CA VAL A 260 -10.18 -13.52 4.41
C VAL A 260 -10.08 -12.22 3.61
N HIS A 261 -9.35 -11.21 4.10
CA HIS A 261 -9.05 -9.99 3.35
C HIS A 261 -8.38 -10.30 2.01
N GLU A 262 -7.24 -10.98 2.04
CA GLU A 262 -6.51 -11.33 0.81
C GLU A 262 -7.27 -12.31 -0.09
N LEU A 263 -8.04 -13.22 0.52
CA LEU A 263 -8.89 -14.14 -0.23
C LEU A 263 -10.01 -13.38 -0.96
N GLY A 264 -10.53 -12.30 -0.38
CA GLY A 264 -11.49 -11.39 -1.01
C GLY A 264 -10.93 -10.82 -2.33
N HIS A 265 -9.71 -10.26 -2.29
CA HIS A 265 -9.01 -9.81 -3.50
C HIS A 265 -8.81 -10.95 -4.51
N TYR A 266 -8.28 -12.09 -4.04
CA TYR A 266 -7.98 -13.24 -4.89
C TYR A 266 -9.22 -13.77 -5.62
N LEU A 267 -10.34 -13.94 -4.91
CA LEU A 267 -11.58 -14.45 -5.47
C LEU A 267 -12.16 -13.46 -6.48
N MET A 268 -12.19 -12.16 -6.16
CA MET A 268 -12.73 -11.17 -7.10
C MET A 268 -11.87 -11.05 -8.36
N ALA A 269 -10.55 -11.02 -8.21
CA ALA A 269 -9.61 -10.97 -9.32
C ALA A 269 -9.72 -12.20 -10.23
N THR A 270 -9.70 -13.41 -9.66
CA THR A 270 -9.63 -14.66 -10.44
C THR A 270 -10.98 -15.15 -10.94
N ARG A 271 -12.03 -15.14 -10.11
CA ARG A 271 -13.33 -15.72 -10.46
C ARG A 271 -14.18 -14.76 -11.28
N ARG A 272 -14.20 -13.47 -10.92
CA ARG A 272 -15.01 -12.49 -11.65
C ARG A 272 -14.30 -11.89 -12.85
N TYR A 273 -13.04 -11.49 -12.69
CA TYR A 273 -12.31 -10.76 -13.72
C TYR A 273 -11.27 -11.59 -14.48
N LYS A 274 -11.07 -12.86 -14.13
CA LYS A 274 -10.11 -13.78 -14.77
C LYS A 274 -8.67 -13.23 -14.80
N ILE A 275 -8.33 -12.37 -13.84
CA ILE A 275 -6.99 -11.83 -13.65
C ILE A 275 -6.13 -12.93 -13.03
N ARG A 276 -4.95 -13.18 -13.60
CA ARG A 276 -4.00 -14.16 -13.06
C ARG A 276 -3.41 -13.59 -11.77
N SER A 277 -3.63 -14.27 -10.66
CA SER A 277 -3.07 -13.90 -9.35
C SER A 277 -2.49 -15.12 -8.62
N THR A 278 -1.58 -14.88 -7.69
CA THR A 278 -1.09 -15.91 -6.78
C THR A 278 -2.07 -16.14 -5.63
N PRO A 279 -2.03 -17.31 -4.97
CA PRO A 279 -2.68 -17.45 -3.67
C PRO A 279 -2.09 -16.45 -2.65
N PRO A 280 -2.80 -16.15 -1.56
CA PRO A 280 -2.31 -15.30 -0.49
C PRO A 280 -1.02 -15.85 0.12
N TYR A 281 0.00 -15.00 0.21
CA TYR A 281 1.26 -15.29 0.90
C TYR A 281 1.31 -14.50 2.19
N PHE A 282 1.38 -15.20 3.33
CA PHE A 282 1.60 -14.57 4.63
C PHE A 282 3.08 -14.24 4.82
N ILE A 283 3.37 -13.16 5.51
CA ILE A 283 4.74 -12.73 5.81
C ILE A 283 5.00 -12.90 7.30
N PRO A 284 5.71 -13.96 7.73
CA PRO A 284 5.98 -14.21 9.15
C PRO A 284 6.94 -13.15 9.71
N MET A 285 6.65 -12.68 10.92
CA MET A 285 7.53 -11.75 11.64
C MET A 285 7.52 -12.07 13.15
N PRO A 286 8.63 -12.49 13.77
CA PRO A 286 8.64 -12.94 15.17
C PRO A 286 8.52 -11.83 16.23
N PHE A 287 8.22 -10.60 15.81
CA PHE A 287 8.06 -9.42 16.65
C PHE A 287 6.92 -8.52 16.12
N PHE A 288 6.65 -7.42 16.81
CA PHE A 288 5.54 -6.50 16.51
C PHE A 288 4.17 -7.20 16.62
N LEU A 289 3.46 -7.44 15.51
CA LEU A 289 2.15 -8.10 15.52
C LEU A 289 2.22 -9.63 15.34
N GLY A 290 3.41 -10.18 15.08
CA GLY A 290 3.58 -11.59 14.72
C GLY A 290 3.55 -11.87 13.21
N THR A 291 3.18 -10.86 12.41
CA THR A 291 3.09 -10.90 10.96
C THR A 291 3.21 -9.49 10.36
N PHE A 292 3.70 -9.37 9.13
CA PHE A 292 3.58 -8.13 8.34
C PHE A 292 2.27 -8.05 7.53
N GLY A 293 1.43 -9.07 7.63
CA GLY A 293 0.22 -9.21 6.84
C GLY A 293 0.32 -10.37 5.85
N ALA A 294 -0.59 -10.34 4.88
CA ALA A 294 -0.57 -11.23 3.74
C ALA A 294 -0.70 -10.38 2.47
N PHE A 295 -0.26 -10.93 1.33
CA PHE A 295 -0.41 -10.25 0.05
C PHE A 295 -0.67 -11.24 -1.08
N ILE A 296 -1.36 -10.77 -2.12
CA ILE A 296 -1.46 -11.43 -3.42
C ILE A 296 -0.58 -10.74 -4.47
N LYS A 297 -0.05 -11.50 -5.42
CA LYS A 297 0.67 -10.94 -6.57
C LYS A 297 -0.16 -11.08 -7.83
N MET A 298 -0.60 -9.93 -8.36
CA MET A 298 -1.22 -9.84 -9.68
C MET A 298 -0.17 -10.07 -10.77
N ARG A 299 -0.44 -11.00 -11.70
CA ARG A 299 0.47 -11.40 -12.80
C ARG A 299 -0.02 -10.96 -14.18
N SER A 300 -1.18 -10.34 -14.23
CA SER A 300 -1.73 -9.76 -15.45
C SER A 300 -2.33 -8.40 -15.15
N PRO A 301 -2.28 -7.46 -16.09
CA PRO A 301 -2.82 -6.12 -15.89
C PRO A 301 -4.33 -6.15 -15.69
N VAL A 302 -4.83 -5.17 -14.93
CA VAL A 302 -6.26 -5.02 -14.63
C VAL A 302 -6.98 -4.52 -15.89
N PRO A 303 -8.12 -5.13 -16.30
CA PRO A 303 -8.71 -4.86 -17.60
C PRO A 303 -9.36 -3.48 -17.74
N ASN A 304 -9.95 -2.94 -16.67
CA ASN A 304 -10.62 -1.65 -16.65
C ASN A 304 -10.78 -1.13 -15.21
N ARG A 305 -11.15 0.15 -15.05
CA ARG A 305 -11.39 0.78 -13.74
C ARG A 305 -12.47 0.10 -12.89
N LYS A 306 -13.48 -0.54 -13.51
CA LYS A 306 -14.51 -1.30 -12.77
C LYS A 306 -13.92 -2.53 -12.08
N ALA A 307 -13.04 -3.24 -12.78
CA ALA A 307 -12.31 -4.38 -12.23
C ALA A 307 -11.32 -3.94 -11.15
N LEU A 308 -10.66 -2.79 -11.33
CA LEU A 308 -9.79 -2.20 -10.31
C LEU A 308 -10.58 -1.95 -9.02
N PHE A 309 -11.68 -1.21 -9.11
CA PHE A 309 -12.56 -0.91 -7.98
C PHE A 309 -13.03 -2.16 -7.26
N ASP A 310 -13.63 -3.09 -8.01
CA ASP A 310 -14.25 -4.29 -7.45
C ASP A 310 -13.23 -5.18 -6.73
N VAL A 311 -12.03 -5.32 -7.29
CA VAL A 311 -10.96 -6.08 -6.63
C VAL A 311 -10.48 -5.36 -5.39
N SER A 312 -10.27 -4.04 -5.44
CA SER A 312 -9.75 -3.26 -4.32
C SER A 312 -10.72 -3.14 -3.15
N ILE A 313 -12.04 -3.07 -3.39
CA ILE A 313 -13.01 -3.01 -2.29
C ILE A 313 -13.30 -4.38 -1.66
N ALA A 314 -13.14 -5.48 -2.42
CA ALA A 314 -13.48 -6.82 -1.97
C ALA A 314 -12.68 -7.28 -0.74
N GLY A 315 -11.39 -6.96 -0.68
CA GLY A 315 -10.54 -7.34 0.45
C GLY A 315 -10.93 -6.65 1.76
N PRO A 316 -10.89 -5.30 1.82
CA PRO A 316 -11.27 -4.54 3.00
C PRO A 316 -12.68 -4.88 3.50
N LEU A 317 -13.65 -5.04 2.60
CA LEU A 317 -15.01 -5.40 2.99
C LEU A 317 -15.08 -6.82 3.59
N ALA A 318 -14.41 -7.79 2.98
CA ALA A 318 -14.39 -9.17 3.48
C ALA A 318 -13.69 -9.27 4.84
N GLY A 319 -12.53 -8.62 4.99
CA GLY A 319 -11.82 -8.54 6.27
C GLY A 319 -12.65 -7.84 7.34
N PHE A 320 -13.32 -6.74 7.00
CA PHE A 320 -14.18 -5.98 7.90
C PHE A 320 -15.38 -6.81 8.41
N VAL A 321 -16.08 -7.50 7.51
CA VAL A 321 -17.24 -8.34 7.85
C VAL A 321 -16.86 -9.46 8.82
N VAL A 322 -15.65 -10.01 8.71
CA VAL A 322 -15.13 -11.02 9.66
C VAL A 322 -14.65 -10.39 10.96
N THR A 323 -14.07 -9.20 10.90
CA THR A 323 -13.58 -8.48 12.08
C THR A 323 -14.72 -8.13 13.03
N LEU A 324 -15.89 -7.74 12.50
CA LEU A 324 -17.03 -7.31 13.31
C LEU A 324 -17.51 -8.34 14.36
N PRO A 325 -17.86 -9.60 14.00
CA PRO A 325 -18.30 -10.60 14.98
C PRO A 325 -17.17 -11.00 15.93
N LEU A 326 -15.91 -11.07 15.47
CA LEU A 326 -14.77 -11.38 16.33
C LEU A 326 -14.52 -10.28 17.36
N LEU A 327 -14.68 -9.01 16.96
CA LEU A 327 -14.55 -7.88 17.86
C LEU A 327 -15.67 -7.87 18.90
N ILE A 328 -16.93 -8.04 18.49
CA ILE A 328 -18.06 -8.08 19.43
C ILE A 328 -17.89 -9.24 20.42
N TRP A 329 -17.53 -10.43 19.95
CA TRP A 329 -17.29 -11.59 20.80
C TRP A 329 -16.11 -11.35 21.75
N GLY A 330 -15.00 -10.82 21.25
CA GLY A 330 -13.82 -10.51 22.06
C GLY A 330 -14.11 -9.46 23.13
N LEU A 331 -14.82 -8.39 22.79
CA LEU A 331 -15.22 -7.34 23.72
C LEU A 331 -16.15 -7.88 24.81
N ALA A 332 -17.07 -8.80 24.48
CA ALA A 332 -17.93 -9.44 25.47
C ALA A 332 -17.19 -10.34 26.47
N HIS A 333 -15.95 -10.77 26.14
CA HIS A 333 -15.07 -11.55 27.02
C HIS A 333 -13.90 -10.72 27.57
N SER A 334 -13.93 -9.40 27.37
CA SER A 334 -12.93 -8.47 27.89
C SER A 334 -13.34 -7.95 29.27
N GLU A 335 -12.37 -7.55 30.08
CA GLU A 335 -12.64 -7.03 31.43
C GLU A 335 -12.65 -5.49 31.42
N VAL A 336 -13.53 -4.89 32.21
CA VAL A 336 -13.63 -3.43 32.33
C VAL A 336 -12.77 -2.99 33.50
N VAL A 337 -11.72 -2.21 33.22
CA VAL A 337 -10.74 -1.73 34.19
C VAL A 337 -10.87 -0.20 34.32
N SER A 338 -10.38 0.38 35.40
CA SER A 338 -10.35 1.85 35.55
C SER A 338 -9.33 2.46 34.57
N LEU A 339 -9.66 3.57 33.93
CA LEU A 339 -8.75 4.32 33.04
C LEU A 339 -7.48 4.71 33.84
N PRO A 340 -6.28 4.23 33.47
CA PRO A 340 -5.04 4.68 34.09
C PRO A 340 -4.82 6.18 33.83
N GLU A 341 -4.15 6.89 34.75
CA GLU A 341 -3.82 8.32 34.57
C GLU A 341 -2.86 8.57 33.38
N GLU A 342 -2.18 7.52 32.90
CA GLU A 342 -1.32 7.59 31.71
C GLU A 342 -2.12 7.49 30.41
N LYS A 343 -1.73 8.28 29.40
CA LYS A 343 -2.37 8.29 28.08
C LYS A 343 -2.12 6.97 27.34
N THR A 344 -3.04 6.01 27.46
CA THR A 344 -2.97 4.72 26.76
C THR A 344 -3.34 4.89 25.29
N GLY A 345 -2.56 4.33 24.35
CA GLY A 345 -2.86 4.41 22.91
C GLY A 345 -3.72 3.25 22.40
N LEU A 346 -4.21 3.33 21.16
CA LEU A 346 -4.97 2.26 20.45
C LEU A 346 -4.24 0.90 20.39
N LEU A 347 -2.94 0.89 20.65
CA LEU A 347 -2.08 -0.29 20.63
C LEU A 347 -1.72 -0.82 22.03
N ASN A 348 -2.31 -0.30 23.10
CA ASN A 348 -2.14 -0.85 24.44
C ASN A 348 -3.28 -1.84 24.74
N PRO A 349 -3.03 -3.16 24.72
CA PRO A 349 -4.07 -4.17 24.95
C PRO A 349 -4.63 -4.13 26.37
N ASP A 350 -3.84 -3.67 27.35
CA ASP A 350 -4.15 -3.77 28.78
C ASP A 350 -5.11 -2.66 29.26
N ALA A 351 -5.27 -1.58 28.47
CA ALA A 351 -6.09 -0.44 28.86
C ALA A 351 -6.54 0.39 27.65
N LEU A 352 -7.35 -0.21 26.78
CA LEU A 352 -7.88 0.45 25.59
C LEU A 352 -8.92 1.52 25.96
N ASN A 353 -8.74 2.74 25.47
CA ASN A 353 -9.78 3.77 25.52
C ASN A 353 -10.69 3.65 24.27
N PRO A 354 -11.98 3.30 24.41
CA PRO A 354 -12.86 3.13 23.26
C PRO A 354 -13.07 4.42 22.44
N LYS A 355 -12.79 5.60 23.03
CA LYS A 355 -12.93 6.91 22.38
C LYS A 355 -11.91 7.17 21.27
N TYR A 356 -10.91 6.32 21.09
CA TYR A 356 -9.92 6.46 20.01
C TYR A 356 -10.52 6.36 18.61
N SER A 357 -11.65 5.66 18.47
CA SER A 357 -12.32 5.43 17.20
C SER A 357 -13.83 5.47 17.39
N ILE A 358 -14.55 6.15 16.48
CA ILE A 358 -16.02 6.20 16.51
C ILE A 358 -16.59 4.79 16.42
N LEU A 359 -16.08 3.97 15.50
CA LEU A 359 -16.58 2.62 15.30
C LEU A 359 -16.31 1.73 16.53
N LEU A 360 -15.10 1.79 17.07
CA LEU A 360 -14.75 1.04 18.26
C LEU A 360 -15.64 1.42 19.44
N ALA A 361 -15.87 2.71 19.69
CA ALA A 361 -16.77 3.16 20.75
C ALA A 361 -18.19 2.61 20.61
N LEU A 362 -18.75 2.63 19.40
CA LEU A 362 -20.08 2.09 19.12
C LEU A 362 -20.14 0.58 19.37
N LEU A 363 -19.14 -0.17 18.94
CA LEU A 363 -19.08 -1.62 19.12
C LEU A 363 -18.82 -2.02 20.58
N SER A 364 -17.96 -1.28 21.28
CA SER A 364 -17.74 -1.44 22.72
C SER A 364 -19.04 -1.18 23.48
N LYS A 365 -19.78 -0.11 23.16
CA LYS A 365 -21.07 0.18 23.80
C LYS A 365 -22.10 -0.91 23.54
N LEU A 366 -22.13 -1.43 22.31
CA LEU A 366 -23.03 -2.52 21.94
C LEU A 366 -22.72 -3.82 22.70
N ALA A 367 -21.43 -4.14 22.90
CA ALA A 367 -21.00 -5.37 23.55
C ALA A 367 -21.09 -5.31 25.09
N LEU A 368 -20.67 -4.20 25.70
CA LEU A 368 -20.50 -4.06 27.16
C LEU A 368 -21.60 -3.22 27.83
N GLY A 369 -22.41 -2.51 27.05
CA GLY A 369 -23.62 -1.83 27.54
C GLY A 369 -23.37 -0.80 28.65
N SER A 370 -23.99 -1.03 29.80
CA SER A 370 -23.92 -0.14 30.98
C SER A 370 -22.62 -0.27 31.79
N GLN A 371 -21.79 -1.28 31.50
CA GLN A 371 -20.51 -1.47 32.20
C GLN A 371 -19.47 -0.42 31.76
N LEU A 372 -19.62 0.13 30.56
CA LEU A 372 -18.79 1.23 30.06
C LEU A 372 -19.24 2.55 30.66
N THR A 373 -18.35 3.14 31.45
CA THR A 373 -18.51 4.45 32.05
C THR A 373 -17.44 5.41 31.50
N PRO A 374 -17.56 6.73 31.72
CA PRO A 374 -16.57 7.66 31.19
C PRO A 374 -15.15 7.54 31.74
N GLN A 375 -14.99 6.78 32.81
CA GLN A 375 -13.74 6.52 33.52
C GLN A 375 -13.30 5.04 33.40
N SER A 376 -13.94 4.25 32.54
CA SER A 376 -13.52 2.87 32.28
C SER A 376 -12.64 2.73 31.03
N ALA A 377 -11.56 1.95 31.15
CA ALA A 377 -10.82 1.33 30.07
C ALA A 377 -11.28 -0.13 29.88
N ILE A 378 -10.85 -0.76 28.78
CA ILE A 378 -11.10 -2.17 28.52
C ILE A 378 -9.74 -2.89 28.49
N ASP A 379 -9.59 -3.90 29.34
CA ASP A 379 -8.53 -4.90 29.23
C ASP A 379 -8.99 -5.97 28.22
N LEU A 380 -8.32 -5.98 27.07
CA LEU A 380 -8.80 -6.69 25.90
C LEU A 380 -8.46 -8.17 25.95
N HIS A 381 -9.47 -9.01 25.76
CA HIS A 381 -9.25 -10.42 25.44
C HIS A 381 -8.37 -10.53 24.17
N PRO A 382 -7.47 -11.53 24.05
CA PRO A 382 -6.54 -11.63 22.90
C PRO A 382 -7.24 -11.63 21.52
N VAL A 383 -8.46 -12.17 21.43
CA VAL A 383 -9.28 -12.10 20.20
C VAL A 383 -9.78 -10.68 19.92
N ALA A 384 -10.12 -9.91 20.95
CA ALA A 384 -10.49 -8.51 20.81
C ALA A 384 -9.30 -7.66 20.35
N VAL A 385 -8.09 -7.93 20.86
CA VAL A 385 -6.84 -7.32 20.38
C VAL A 385 -6.64 -7.61 18.88
N ALA A 386 -6.73 -8.89 18.48
CA ALA A 386 -6.62 -9.29 17.08
C ALA A 386 -7.66 -8.60 16.17
N ALA A 387 -8.90 -8.46 16.64
CA ALA A 387 -9.96 -7.79 15.89
C ALA A 387 -9.76 -6.25 15.83
N CYS A 388 -9.28 -5.61 16.89
CA CYS A 388 -8.88 -4.20 16.87
C CYS A 388 -7.76 -3.97 15.85
N LEU A 389 -6.75 -4.85 15.82
CA LEU A 389 -5.72 -4.82 14.78
C LEU A 389 -6.31 -5.04 13.38
N GLY A 390 -7.30 -5.91 13.23
CA GLY A 390 -8.05 -6.10 11.99
C GLY A 390 -8.71 -4.81 11.49
N LEU A 391 -9.34 -4.03 12.39
CA LEU A 391 -9.89 -2.71 12.06
C LEU A 391 -8.80 -1.73 11.61
N ILE A 392 -7.66 -1.70 12.32
CA ILE A 392 -6.52 -0.85 11.97
C ILE A 392 -5.98 -1.21 10.58
N VAL A 393 -5.76 -2.51 10.30
CA VAL A 393 -5.28 -2.97 8.99
C VAL A 393 -6.28 -2.61 7.89
N THR A 394 -7.58 -2.79 8.15
CA THR A 394 -8.64 -2.38 7.20
C THR A 394 -8.57 -0.88 6.91
N ALA A 395 -8.45 -0.05 7.94
CA ALA A 395 -8.33 1.39 7.78
C ALA A 395 -7.05 1.80 7.03
N LEU A 396 -5.91 1.19 7.34
CA LEU A 396 -4.67 1.46 6.63
C LEU A 396 -4.77 1.10 5.15
N ASN A 397 -5.35 -0.05 4.82
CA ASN A 397 -5.58 -0.46 3.44
C ASN A 397 -6.58 0.46 2.73
N LEU A 398 -7.59 0.98 3.43
CA LEU A 398 -8.56 1.94 2.88
C LEU A 398 -8.03 3.38 2.77
N MET A 399 -6.83 3.69 3.25
CA MET A 399 -6.23 5.01 3.05
C MET A 399 -6.12 5.30 1.54
N PRO A 400 -6.57 6.48 1.08
CA PRO A 400 -6.64 6.78 -0.35
C PRO A 400 -5.27 7.20 -0.90
N VAL A 401 -4.28 6.31 -0.81
CA VAL A 401 -2.87 6.63 -1.06
C VAL A 401 -2.19 5.54 -1.88
N GLY A 402 -1.90 5.83 -3.15
CA GLY A 402 -1.09 4.97 -4.02
C GLY A 402 -1.58 3.53 -4.04
N GLN A 403 -0.64 2.58 -3.94
CA GLN A 403 -0.90 1.14 -4.13
C GLN A 403 -1.77 0.48 -3.06
N LEU A 404 -2.23 1.22 -2.06
CA LEU A 404 -3.19 0.73 -1.07
C LEU A 404 -4.57 0.55 -1.73
N ASP A 405 -5.41 -0.29 -1.12
CA ASP A 405 -6.75 -0.57 -1.63
C ASP A 405 -7.60 0.70 -1.80
N GLY A 406 -7.51 1.62 -0.84
CA GLY A 406 -8.17 2.91 -0.88
C GLY A 406 -7.67 3.80 -2.01
N GLY A 407 -6.37 3.75 -2.34
CA GLY A 407 -5.79 4.50 -3.45
C GLY A 407 -6.32 4.00 -4.79
N HIS A 408 -6.38 2.68 -4.97
CA HIS A 408 -7.02 2.06 -6.13
C HIS A 408 -8.53 2.35 -6.22
N ILE A 409 -9.26 2.39 -5.09
CA ILE A 409 -10.68 2.77 -5.05
C ILE A 409 -10.85 4.21 -5.55
N VAL A 410 -10.06 5.15 -5.03
CA VAL A 410 -10.14 6.57 -5.41
C VAL A 410 -9.67 6.80 -6.85
N HIS A 411 -8.64 6.09 -7.31
CA HIS A 411 -8.22 6.08 -8.71
C HIS A 411 -9.35 5.56 -9.60
N ALA A 412 -9.94 4.44 -9.25
CA ALA A 412 -11.05 3.91 -10.02
C ALA A 412 -12.22 4.90 -10.07
N MET A 413 -12.58 5.60 -8.99
CA MET A 413 -13.68 6.57 -8.99
C MET A 413 -13.35 7.87 -9.74
N PHE A 414 -12.23 8.51 -9.44
CA PHE A 414 -11.96 9.88 -9.87
C PHE A 414 -10.87 10.01 -10.94
N GLY A 415 -10.27 8.90 -11.36
CA GLY A 415 -9.14 8.88 -12.29
C GLY A 415 -7.80 9.18 -11.61
N GLN A 416 -6.71 8.91 -12.33
CA GLN A 416 -5.35 8.91 -11.77
C GLN A 416 -4.94 10.28 -11.19
N ARG A 417 -5.28 11.39 -11.86
CA ARG A 417 -4.87 12.73 -11.41
C ARG A 417 -5.51 13.11 -10.09
N ASN A 418 -6.82 12.92 -9.99
CA ASN A 418 -7.56 13.27 -8.79
C ASN A 418 -7.17 12.35 -7.63
N ALA A 419 -6.89 11.07 -7.90
CA ALA A 419 -6.38 10.16 -6.89
C ALA A 419 -5.03 10.57 -6.32
N ILE A 420 -4.11 11.05 -7.16
CA ILE A 420 -2.84 11.62 -6.70
C ILE A 420 -3.08 12.81 -5.76
N LEU A 421 -3.98 13.73 -6.14
CA LEU A 421 -4.32 14.90 -5.31
C LEU A 421 -4.96 14.49 -3.98
N ILE A 422 -5.94 13.60 -4.02
CA ILE A 422 -6.63 13.07 -2.83
C ILE A 422 -5.62 12.37 -1.92
N GLY A 423 -4.69 11.60 -2.48
CA GLY A 423 -3.64 10.94 -1.70
C GLY A 423 -2.63 11.89 -1.07
N GLN A 424 -2.31 13.02 -1.69
CA GLN A 424 -1.51 14.07 -1.04
C GLN A 424 -2.25 14.68 0.15
N VAL A 425 -3.54 15.00 -0.03
CA VAL A 425 -4.38 15.55 1.04
C VAL A 425 -4.50 14.55 2.18
N ALA A 426 -4.76 13.27 1.88
CA ALA A 426 -4.88 12.23 2.91
C ALA A 426 -3.58 12.01 3.71
N ARG A 427 -2.41 12.07 3.06
CA ARG A 427 -1.11 12.04 3.77
C ARG A 427 -0.97 13.21 4.73
N LEU A 428 -1.28 14.42 4.27
CA LEU A 428 -1.21 15.61 5.09
C LEU A 428 -2.17 15.52 6.28
N LEU A 429 -3.42 15.10 6.05
CA LEU A 429 -4.41 14.93 7.09
C LEU A 429 -4.00 13.88 8.12
N LEU A 430 -3.46 12.73 7.69
CA LEU A 430 -2.99 11.71 8.62
C LEU A 430 -1.77 12.19 9.41
N LEU A 431 -0.86 12.94 8.78
CA LEU A 431 0.28 13.56 9.47
C LEU A 431 -0.19 14.55 10.54
N LEU A 432 -1.17 15.41 10.22
CA LEU A 432 -1.78 16.32 11.20
C LEU A 432 -2.50 15.56 12.33
N LEU A 433 -3.23 14.49 11.99
CA LEU A 433 -3.89 13.65 12.98
C LEU A 433 -2.86 12.97 13.90
N SER A 434 -1.69 12.60 13.39
CA SER A 434 -0.64 11.98 14.21
C SER A 434 -0.09 12.90 15.31
N LEU A 435 -0.26 14.22 15.19
CA LEU A 435 0.07 15.18 16.24
C LEU A 435 -0.91 15.11 17.42
N VAL A 436 -2.15 14.73 17.15
CA VAL A 436 -3.21 14.53 18.16
C VAL A 436 -3.16 13.11 18.70
N GLN A 437 -2.94 12.13 17.82
CA GLN A 437 -2.86 10.71 18.13
C GLN A 437 -1.50 10.14 17.71
N PRO A 438 -0.51 10.09 18.63
CA PRO A 438 0.84 9.64 18.32
C PRO A 438 0.92 8.22 17.72
N GLY A 439 -0.08 7.36 17.97
CA GLY A 439 -0.15 6.00 17.42
C GLY A 439 -0.15 5.94 15.88
N PHE A 440 -0.61 7.00 15.19
CA PHE A 440 -0.59 7.06 13.73
C PHE A 440 0.70 7.61 13.15
N PHE A 441 1.65 8.06 13.97
CA PHE A 441 2.88 8.70 13.49
C PHE A 441 3.74 7.78 12.61
N LEU A 442 3.94 6.53 13.04
CA LEU A 442 4.69 5.55 12.26
C LEU A 442 4.04 5.32 10.88
N TRP A 443 2.71 5.23 10.85
CA TRP A 443 1.95 5.03 9.62
C TRP A 443 2.00 6.26 8.72
N ALA A 444 1.82 7.46 9.26
CA ALA A 444 1.96 8.71 8.52
C ALA A 444 3.34 8.83 7.86
N LEU A 445 4.40 8.43 8.57
CA LEU A 445 5.76 8.38 8.03
C LEU A 445 5.88 7.37 6.87
N ILE A 446 5.37 6.15 7.05
CA ILE A 446 5.39 5.11 5.99
C ILE A 446 4.67 5.61 4.74
N LEU A 447 3.48 6.21 4.88
CA LEU A 447 2.69 6.69 3.73
C LEU A 447 3.41 7.77 2.91
N LEU A 448 4.30 8.57 3.50
CA LEU A 448 5.08 9.57 2.75
C LEU A 448 6.01 8.92 1.71
N PHE A 449 6.51 7.71 1.98
CA PHE A 449 7.44 6.99 1.10
C PHE A 449 6.75 6.16 0.04
N ILE A 450 5.46 5.85 0.19
CA ILE A 450 4.69 5.14 -0.83
C ILE A 450 4.55 6.06 -2.07
N PRO A 451 4.73 5.59 -3.30
CA PRO A 451 4.41 6.38 -4.49
C PRO A 451 2.90 6.66 -4.59
N LEU A 452 2.50 7.83 -5.06
CA LEU A 452 1.07 8.16 -5.27
C LEU A 452 0.53 7.66 -6.62
N MET A 453 1.43 7.27 -7.51
CA MET A 453 1.09 6.88 -8.87
C MET A 453 1.14 5.36 -8.98
N ASP A 454 0.00 4.77 -9.30
CA ASP A 454 -0.15 3.33 -9.46
C ASP A 454 -0.12 2.89 -10.92
N GLU A 455 -0.06 1.57 -11.14
CA GLU A 455 -0.15 0.98 -12.46
C GLU A 455 -1.57 1.16 -13.03
N PRO A 456 -1.73 1.83 -14.19
CA PRO A 456 -3.04 2.09 -14.75
C PRO A 456 -3.68 0.82 -15.30
N ALA A 457 -5.01 0.76 -15.24
CA ALA A 457 -5.77 -0.29 -15.92
C ALA A 457 -5.59 -0.20 -17.45
N LEU A 458 -5.83 -1.31 -18.14
CA LEU A 458 -5.78 -1.33 -19.61
C LEU A 458 -6.80 -0.36 -20.23
N ASN A 459 -7.95 -0.18 -19.59
CA ASN A 459 -8.92 0.87 -19.93
C ASN A 459 -9.16 1.75 -18.69
N ASP A 460 -8.45 2.87 -18.64
CA ASP A 460 -8.46 3.83 -17.54
C ASP A 460 -9.35 5.06 -17.80
N VAL A 461 -9.93 5.16 -19.00
CA VAL A 461 -10.79 6.28 -19.39
C VAL A 461 -12.26 6.01 -19.07
N THR A 462 -12.67 4.74 -19.02
CA THR A 462 -14.08 4.38 -18.79
C THR A 462 -14.48 4.60 -17.34
N GLU A 463 -15.54 5.39 -17.14
CA GLU A 463 -16.10 5.72 -15.83
C GLU A 463 -16.79 4.52 -15.14
N LEU A 464 -16.98 4.66 -13.83
CA LEU A 464 -17.73 3.74 -12.99
C LEU A 464 -19.24 3.93 -13.17
N ASP A 465 -20.00 2.99 -12.63
CA ASP A 465 -21.45 3.08 -12.47
C ASP A 465 -21.80 3.59 -11.07
N ASN A 466 -22.93 4.29 -10.97
CA ASN A 466 -23.39 4.94 -9.73
C ASN A 466 -23.40 4.01 -8.51
N GLN A 467 -23.64 2.70 -8.69
CA GLN A 467 -23.63 1.73 -7.58
C GLN A 467 -22.23 1.59 -6.96
N ARG A 468 -21.17 1.53 -7.79
CA ARG A 468 -19.79 1.45 -7.30
C ARG A 468 -19.38 2.74 -6.61
N ASP A 469 -19.84 3.89 -7.10
CA ASP A 469 -19.55 5.16 -6.44
C ASP A 469 -20.13 5.21 -5.01
N VAL A 470 -21.34 4.69 -4.80
CA VAL A 470 -21.94 4.56 -3.46
C VAL A 470 -21.10 3.65 -2.55
N TRP A 471 -20.65 2.50 -3.07
CA TRP A 471 -19.77 1.60 -2.31
C TRP A 471 -18.40 2.22 -2.00
N GLY A 472 -17.86 3.03 -2.90
CA GLY A 472 -16.62 3.75 -2.68
C GLY A 472 -16.75 4.82 -1.60
N LEU A 473 -17.85 5.59 -1.64
CA LEU A 473 -18.19 6.53 -0.58
C LEU A 473 -18.39 5.83 0.78
N PHE A 474 -19.05 4.67 0.79
CA PHE A 474 -19.17 3.86 1.99
C PHE A 474 -17.80 3.42 2.53
N ALA A 475 -16.88 2.99 1.68
CA ALA A 475 -15.52 2.61 2.08
C ALA A 475 -14.75 3.81 2.67
N MET A 476 -14.88 5.00 2.08
CA MET A 476 -14.29 6.23 2.64
C MET A 476 -14.94 6.64 3.96
N ALA A 477 -16.26 6.47 4.11
CA ALA A 477 -16.95 6.72 5.37
C ALA A 477 -16.50 5.73 6.46
N LEU A 478 -16.33 4.44 6.10
CA LEU A 478 -15.82 3.42 6.99
C LEU A 478 -14.40 3.76 7.50
N LEU A 479 -13.51 4.19 6.60
CA LEU A 479 -12.17 4.68 6.96
C LEU A 479 -12.24 5.78 8.02
N VAL A 480 -13.08 6.80 7.78
CA VAL A 480 -13.26 7.93 8.69
C VAL A 480 -13.79 7.48 10.05
N MET A 481 -14.75 6.56 10.08
CA MET A 481 -15.29 6.01 11.32
C MET A 481 -14.27 5.22 12.13
N ILE A 482 -13.32 4.54 11.46
CA ILE A 482 -12.28 3.78 12.15
C ILE A 482 -11.18 4.72 12.68
N ILE A 483 -10.75 5.72 11.91
CA ILE A 483 -9.59 6.55 12.23
C ILE A 483 -9.92 7.72 13.17
N LEU A 484 -11.10 8.34 13.04
CA LEU A 484 -11.40 9.54 13.81
C LEU A 484 -11.81 9.21 15.25
N PRO A 485 -11.32 10.00 16.23
CA PRO A 485 -11.76 9.87 17.61
C PRO A 485 -13.25 10.22 17.76
N LEU A 486 -13.87 9.66 18.79
CA LEU A 486 -15.27 9.92 19.10
C LEU A 486 -15.49 11.40 19.45
N PRO A 487 -16.36 12.13 18.75
CA PRO A 487 -16.72 13.50 19.11
C PRO A 487 -17.40 13.56 20.48
N GLN A 488 -17.11 14.60 21.27
CA GLN A 488 -17.64 14.77 22.63
C GLN A 488 -19.18 14.73 22.70
N ALA A 489 -19.87 15.31 21.70
CA ALA A 489 -21.34 15.27 21.63
C ALA A 489 -21.90 13.83 21.54
N ILE A 490 -21.24 12.96 20.77
CA ILE A 490 -21.65 11.54 20.65
C ILE A 490 -21.26 10.79 21.92
N ALA A 491 -20.10 11.08 22.49
CA ALA A 491 -19.64 10.53 23.77
C ALA A 491 -20.67 10.79 24.89
N SER A 492 -21.16 12.03 25.02
CA SER A 492 -22.20 12.38 25.98
C SER A 492 -23.53 11.67 25.73
N LEU A 493 -23.91 11.48 24.45
CA LEU A 493 -25.14 10.76 24.10
C LEU A 493 -25.04 9.27 24.46
N LEU A 494 -23.87 8.66 24.26
CA LEU A 494 -23.62 7.26 24.57
C LEU A 494 -23.30 7.01 26.06
N GLN A 495 -23.17 8.06 26.86
CA GLN A 495 -22.77 8.01 28.28
C GLN A 495 -21.40 7.34 28.47
N ILE A 496 -20.44 7.64 27.58
CA ILE A 496 -19.07 7.11 27.61
C ILE A 496 -18.07 8.24 27.49
#